data_AF-A0A923XK92-F1
#
_entry.id   AF-A0A923XK92-F1
#
_cell.length_a   1.000
_cell.length_b   1.000
_cell.length_c   1.000
_cell.angle_alpha   90.00
_cell.angle_beta   90.00
_cell.angle_gamma   90.00
#
_symmetry.space_group_name_H-M   'P 1'
#
loop_
_entity.id
_entity.type
_entity.pdbx_description
1 polymer ?
#
loop_
_entity_poly.entity_id
_entity_poly.type
_entity_poly.pdbx_seq_one_letter_code
_entity_poly.pdbx_strand_id
1 'polypeptide(L)'
;MLDRLTSLFRTPKPAAPAANPPQYYSQFGGLWVDRLDAGDVLASKVAHDSKAAALKDKLAFFIKNGYVILEQAVAHDAIDAYQRDLQGATRGGSPLQASVPVAGPQDKSVVPLEEADINKPLTKVLDTYVHLKSAHRLIYSRPIVDFLKLVFEENILAFQGLHFERGSTQAVHQDTAYVVLEQPMALCASWI
;
A
#
# COMPACT_ATOMS: atom_id res chain seq x y z
N MET A 1 -5.86 -31.68 -47.51
CA MET A 1 -5.10 -32.87 -47.05
C MET A 1 -3.60 -32.64 -47.28
N LEU A 2 -3.04 -31.53 -46.75
CA LEU A 2 -1.66 -31.10 -47.04
C LEU A 2 -0.99 -30.29 -45.92
N ASP A 3 -1.41 -30.44 -44.66
CA ASP A 3 -0.84 -29.71 -43.50
C ASP A 3 -0.01 -30.59 -42.54
N ARG A 4 0.45 -31.77 -42.98
CA ARG A 4 1.11 -32.77 -42.10
C ARG A 4 2.58 -33.07 -42.45
N LEU A 5 3.35 -32.12 -42.98
CA LEU A 5 4.75 -32.41 -43.37
C LEU A 5 5.84 -31.43 -42.90
N THR A 6 5.59 -30.53 -41.94
CA THR A 6 6.64 -29.61 -41.44
C THR A 6 7.10 -29.83 -40.00
N SER A 7 6.62 -30.86 -39.30
CA SER A 7 6.91 -31.04 -37.86
C SER A 7 8.15 -31.90 -37.52
N LEU A 8 8.90 -32.43 -38.48
CA LEU A 8 9.91 -33.49 -38.20
C LEU A 8 11.36 -33.00 -37.99
N PHE A 9 11.65 -31.69 -38.02
CA PHE A 9 13.04 -31.19 -37.89
C PHE A 9 13.25 -30.06 -36.89
N ARG A 10 12.35 -29.86 -35.92
CA ARG A 10 12.60 -28.90 -34.84
C ARG A 10 13.34 -29.60 -33.70
N THR A 11 14.67 -29.56 -33.72
CA THR A 11 15.48 -29.87 -32.54
C THR A 11 14.99 -28.99 -31.38
N PRO A 12 14.61 -29.58 -30.23
CA PRO A 12 14.20 -28.78 -29.09
C PRO A 12 15.39 -27.93 -28.66
N LYS A 13 15.19 -26.61 -28.64
CA LYS A 13 16.16 -25.67 -28.08
C LYS A 13 16.45 -26.13 -26.64
N PRO A 14 17.71 -26.32 -26.24
CA PRO A 14 18.02 -26.72 -24.87
C PRO A 14 17.37 -25.71 -23.92
N ALA A 15 16.65 -26.24 -22.92
CA ALA A 15 16.05 -25.41 -21.89
C ALA A 15 17.16 -24.54 -21.28
N ALA A 16 16.93 -23.23 -21.23
CA ALA A 16 17.83 -22.35 -20.50
C ALA A 16 17.96 -22.90 -19.07
N PRO A 17 19.16 -22.90 -18.47
CA PRO A 17 19.33 -23.33 -17.09
C PRO A 17 18.32 -22.56 -16.23
N ALA A 18 17.57 -23.28 -15.40
CA ALA A 18 16.61 -22.67 -14.49
C ALA A 18 17.36 -21.63 -13.65
N ALA A 19 16.95 -20.37 -13.76
CA ALA A 19 17.52 -19.33 -12.92
C ALA A 19 17.36 -19.74 -11.46
N ASN A 20 18.38 -19.49 -10.63
CA ASN A 20 18.27 -19.72 -9.20
C ASN A 20 17.02 -18.98 -8.68
N PRO A 21 16.26 -19.60 -7.76
CA PRO A 21 15.10 -18.93 -7.20
C PRO A 21 15.53 -17.62 -6.52
N PRO A 22 14.69 -16.58 -6.56
CA PRO A 22 15.00 -15.32 -5.91
C PRO A 22 15.20 -15.53 -4.41
N GLN A 23 16.20 -14.84 -3.86
CA GLN A 23 16.50 -14.83 -2.42
C GLN A 23 16.00 -13.52 -1.81
N TYR A 24 15.53 -13.57 -0.58
CA TYR A 24 14.91 -12.44 0.13
C TYR A 24 15.58 -12.22 1.48
N TYR A 25 15.48 -11.00 2.02
CA TYR A 25 15.89 -10.71 3.40
C TYR A 25 14.99 -11.38 4.44
N SER A 26 13.71 -11.55 4.12
CA SER A 26 12.70 -12.16 4.98
C SER A 26 12.52 -13.64 4.67
N GLN A 27 12.35 -14.47 5.72
CA GLN A 27 11.98 -15.88 5.57
C GLN A 27 10.57 -16.08 4.99
N PHE A 28 9.74 -15.03 5.01
CA PHE A 28 8.38 -15.03 4.47
C PHE A 28 8.31 -14.65 2.99
N GLY A 29 9.45 -14.62 2.29
CA GLY A 29 9.55 -14.15 0.91
C GLY A 29 9.49 -12.62 0.83
N GLY A 30 8.86 -12.10 -0.23
CA GLY A 30 8.70 -10.66 -0.42
C GLY A 30 8.34 -10.31 -1.86
N LEU A 31 8.19 -9.02 -2.10
CA LEU A 31 8.08 -8.44 -3.43
C LEU A 31 9.48 -8.34 -4.06
N TRP A 32 9.55 -7.93 -5.32
CA TRP A 32 10.85 -7.80 -6.00
C TRP A 32 11.78 -6.78 -5.29
N VAL A 33 11.21 -5.80 -4.60
CA VAL A 33 11.93 -4.79 -3.81
C VAL A 33 12.58 -5.36 -2.55
N ASP A 34 12.12 -6.51 -2.07
CA ASP A 34 12.62 -7.20 -0.87
C ASP A 34 13.69 -8.25 -1.20
N ARG A 35 13.99 -8.44 -2.49
CA ARG A 35 15.00 -9.40 -2.95
C ARG A 35 16.41 -8.93 -2.61
N LEU A 36 17.31 -9.88 -2.40
CA LEU A 36 18.75 -9.59 -2.21
C LEU A 36 19.39 -8.93 -3.44
N ASP A 37 18.86 -9.18 -4.63
CA ASP A 37 19.29 -8.60 -5.90
C ASP A 37 18.36 -7.46 -6.40
N ALA A 38 17.55 -6.86 -5.51
CA ALA A 38 16.59 -5.81 -5.88
C ALA A 38 17.24 -4.61 -6.61
N GLY A 39 18.53 -4.32 -6.35
CA GLY A 39 19.29 -3.29 -7.07
C GLY A 39 19.49 -3.60 -8.55
N ASP A 40 19.83 -4.86 -8.88
CA ASP A 40 20.00 -5.31 -10.27
C ASP A 40 18.65 -5.38 -10.98
N VAL A 41 17.60 -5.83 -10.26
CA VAL A 41 16.23 -5.81 -10.76
C VAL A 41 15.79 -4.38 -11.07
N LEU A 42 16.06 -3.41 -10.19
CA LEU A 42 15.77 -1.99 -10.44
C LEU A 42 16.51 -1.46 -11.67
N ALA A 43 17.80 -1.76 -11.82
CA ALA A 43 18.59 -1.33 -12.98
C ALA A 43 17.98 -1.84 -14.30
N SER A 44 17.57 -3.11 -14.32
CA SER A 44 16.87 -3.72 -15.44
C SER A 44 15.52 -3.04 -15.72
N LYS A 45 14.71 -2.78 -14.68
CA LYS A 45 13.40 -2.12 -14.81
C LYS A 45 13.53 -0.71 -15.37
N VAL A 46 14.45 0.09 -14.85
CA VAL A 46 14.72 1.46 -15.33
C VAL A 46 15.07 1.49 -16.81
N ALA A 47 15.76 0.47 -17.33
CA ALA A 47 16.12 0.39 -18.74
C ALA A 47 14.92 0.11 -19.67
N HIS A 48 13.83 -0.45 -19.16
CA HIS A 48 12.71 -0.95 -19.98
C HIS A 48 11.34 -0.31 -19.64
N ASP A 49 11.22 0.37 -18.50
CA ASP A 49 9.99 1.02 -18.05
C ASP A 49 10.25 2.49 -17.71
N SER A 50 9.66 3.38 -18.52
CA SER A 50 9.74 4.84 -18.34
C SER A 50 9.22 5.33 -16.98
N LYS A 51 8.23 4.64 -16.37
CA LYS A 51 7.72 5.00 -15.04
C LYS A 51 8.73 4.62 -13.96
N ALA A 52 9.33 3.44 -14.06
CA ALA A 52 10.40 3.01 -13.17
C ALA A 52 11.60 3.97 -13.29
N ALA A 53 11.94 4.42 -14.50
CA ALA A 53 12.98 5.41 -14.72
C ALA A 53 12.67 6.75 -14.04
N ALA A 54 11.43 7.25 -14.17
CA ALA A 54 11.00 8.50 -13.53
C ALA A 54 11.01 8.42 -12.00
N LEU A 55 10.78 7.25 -11.42
CA LEU A 55 10.74 7.02 -9.96
C LEU A 55 11.99 6.30 -9.42
N LYS A 56 13.07 6.21 -10.20
CA LYS A 56 14.27 5.44 -9.88
C LYS A 56 14.81 5.73 -8.48
N ASP A 57 15.04 7.00 -8.16
CA ASP A 57 15.67 7.37 -6.89
C ASP A 57 14.76 7.08 -5.69
N LYS A 58 13.44 7.24 -5.89
CA LYS A 58 12.42 6.88 -4.89
C LYS A 58 12.36 5.37 -4.66
N LEU A 59 12.42 4.57 -5.73
CA LEU A 59 12.47 3.10 -5.65
C LEU A 59 13.77 2.62 -4.98
N ALA A 60 14.92 3.17 -5.37
CA ALA A 60 16.20 2.84 -4.76
C ALA A 60 16.22 3.18 -3.26
N PHE A 61 15.67 4.34 -2.89
CA PHE A 61 15.54 4.74 -1.50
C PHE A 61 14.59 3.80 -0.74
N PHE A 62 13.45 3.43 -1.32
CA PHE A 62 12.50 2.50 -0.72
C PHE A 62 13.11 1.12 -0.48
N ILE A 63 13.80 0.54 -1.47
CA ILE A 63 14.52 -0.75 -1.34
C ILE A 63 15.50 -0.73 -0.17
N LYS A 64 16.24 0.37 -0.01
CA LYS A 64 17.25 0.48 1.05
C LYS A 64 16.67 0.73 2.44
N ASN A 65 15.59 1.52 2.53
CA ASN A 65 15.13 2.08 3.81
C ASN A 65 13.75 1.58 4.27
N GLY A 66 13.00 0.89 3.40
CA GLY A 66 11.65 0.40 3.70
C GLY A 66 10.56 1.48 3.70
N TYR A 67 10.88 2.72 3.33
CA TYR A 67 9.92 3.82 3.20
C TYR A 67 10.35 4.82 2.12
N VAL A 68 9.42 5.66 1.67
CA VAL A 68 9.71 6.78 0.78
C VAL A 68 8.74 7.94 1.03
N ILE A 69 9.18 9.17 0.76
CA ILE A 69 8.33 10.36 0.84
C ILE A 69 7.91 10.76 -0.58
N LEU A 70 6.60 10.88 -0.79
CA LEU A 70 6.00 11.40 -2.02
C LEU A 70 5.47 12.81 -1.73
N GLU A 71 6.30 13.82 -1.96
CA GLU A 71 5.91 15.22 -1.75
C GLU A 71 4.75 15.59 -2.67
N GLN A 72 3.79 16.35 -2.13
CA GLN A 72 2.62 16.83 -2.90
C GLN A 72 1.85 15.68 -3.59
N ALA A 73 1.79 14.50 -2.96
CA ALA A 73 1.12 13.34 -3.53
C ALA A 73 -0.40 13.55 -3.72
N VAL A 74 -1.00 14.43 -2.91
CA VAL A 74 -2.43 14.73 -2.94
C VAL A 74 -2.64 16.22 -3.14
N ALA A 75 -3.62 16.58 -3.99
CA ALA A 75 -4.00 17.96 -4.22
C ALA A 75 -4.68 18.57 -2.98
N HIS A 76 -4.34 19.81 -2.65
CA HIS A 76 -4.87 20.49 -1.46
C HIS A 76 -6.41 20.56 -1.43
N ASP A 77 -7.06 20.77 -2.58
CA ASP A 77 -8.52 20.82 -2.65
C ASP A 77 -9.19 19.47 -2.31
N ALA A 78 -8.50 18.36 -2.56
CA ALA A 78 -8.96 17.03 -2.16
C ALA A 78 -8.87 16.85 -0.64
N ILE A 79 -7.78 17.33 -0.02
CA ILE A 79 -7.60 17.32 1.43
C ILE A 79 -8.73 18.14 2.09
N ASP A 80 -8.97 19.35 1.62
CA ASP A 80 -10.01 20.23 2.14
C ASP A 80 -11.42 19.59 2.00
N ALA A 81 -11.69 18.95 0.85
CA ALA A 81 -12.95 18.27 0.63
C ALA A 81 -13.14 17.10 1.61
N TYR A 82 -12.11 16.28 1.81
CA TYR A 82 -12.14 15.17 2.75
C TYR A 82 -12.35 15.64 4.20
N GLN A 83 -11.61 16.66 4.63
CA GLN A 83 -11.75 17.22 5.98
C GLN A 83 -13.16 17.78 6.23
N ARG A 84 -13.74 18.49 5.24
CA ARG A 84 -15.12 18.99 5.35
C ARG A 84 -16.13 17.86 5.47
N ASP A 85 -16.00 16.79 4.68
CA ASP A 85 -16.92 15.66 4.70
C ASP A 85 -16.81 14.88 6.02
N LEU A 86 -15.58 14.64 6.50
CA LEU A 86 -15.34 13.99 7.79
C LEU A 86 -15.92 14.81 8.94
N GLN A 87 -15.70 16.12 8.97
CA GLN A 87 -16.29 17.02 9.96
C GLN A 87 -17.82 17.14 9.81
N GLY A 88 -18.36 16.87 8.62
CA GLY A 88 -19.78 16.69 8.42
C GLY A 88 -20.30 15.45 9.12
N ALA A 89 -19.60 14.34 8.95
CA ALA A 89 -19.98 13.04 9.47
C ALA A 89 -19.97 12.94 11.00
N THR A 90 -19.20 13.78 11.69
CA THR A 90 -19.20 13.85 13.17
C THR A 90 -20.48 14.47 13.75
N ARG A 91 -21.29 15.16 12.94
CA ARG A 91 -22.55 15.79 13.40
C ARG A 91 -23.76 14.84 13.43
N GLY A 92 -23.55 13.59 13.02
CA GLY A 92 -24.50 12.50 13.13
C GLY A 92 -25.16 12.07 11.82
N GLY A 93 -25.77 10.89 11.86
CA GLY A 93 -26.40 10.25 10.69
C GLY A 93 -25.42 9.64 9.68
N SER A 94 -24.16 9.47 10.09
CA SER A 94 -23.11 8.81 9.28
C SER A 94 -22.97 7.34 9.67
N PRO A 95 -22.75 6.42 8.71
CA PRO A 95 -22.42 5.02 9.00
C PRO A 95 -20.97 4.81 9.50
N LEU A 96 -20.17 5.88 9.56
CA LEU A 96 -18.78 5.78 10.02
C LEU A 96 -18.68 5.35 11.48
N GLN A 97 -17.63 4.58 11.75
CA GLN A 97 -17.29 4.09 13.08
C GLN A 97 -15.93 4.64 13.51
N ALA A 98 -15.74 4.72 14.82
CA ALA A 98 -14.46 5.05 15.43
C ALA A 98 -14.04 3.97 16.42
N SER A 99 -12.77 3.58 16.38
CA SER A 99 -12.14 2.82 17.45
C SER A 99 -11.59 3.80 18.50
N VAL A 100 -12.00 3.62 19.75
CA VAL A 100 -11.66 4.51 20.87
C VAL A 100 -11.20 3.70 22.10
N PRO A 101 -10.24 4.23 22.89
CA PRO A 101 -9.86 3.61 24.16
C PRO A 101 -10.82 4.05 25.28
N VAL A 102 -11.88 3.28 25.55
CA VAL A 102 -12.88 3.61 26.61
C VAL A 102 -12.38 3.23 27.99
N ALA A 103 -11.78 2.04 28.13
CA ALA A 103 -11.32 1.48 29.40
C ALA A 103 -9.80 1.59 29.63
N GLY A 104 -9.02 1.95 28.61
CA GLY A 104 -7.57 2.11 28.69
C GLY A 104 -6.88 2.06 27.33
N PRO A 105 -5.55 2.27 27.23
CA PRO A 105 -4.85 2.44 25.95
C PRO A 105 -4.88 1.23 25.01
N GLN A 106 -5.17 0.04 25.55
CA GLN A 106 -5.29 -1.20 24.79
C GLN A 106 -6.74 -1.50 24.37
N ASP A 107 -7.70 -0.72 24.86
CA ASP A 107 -9.09 -0.85 24.47
C ASP A 107 -9.27 -0.36 23.03
N LYS A 108 -10.00 -1.15 22.25
CA LYS A 108 -10.28 -0.94 20.84
C LYS A 108 -11.79 -0.92 20.57
N SER A 109 -12.59 -0.57 21.57
CA SER A 109 -14.04 -0.42 21.48
C SER A 109 -14.41 0.37 20.23
N VAL A 110 -15.38 -0.14 19.49
CA VAL A 110 -15.87 0.47 18.26
C VAL A 110 -17.22 1.09 18.56
N VAL A 111 -17.33 2.39 18.30
CA VAL A 111 -18.55 3.19 18.53
C VAL A 111 -18.93 3.92 17.24
N PRO A 112 -20.21 4.33 17.07
CA PRO A 112 -20.59 5.28 16.04
C PRO A 112 -19.74 6.55 16.09
N LEU A 113 -19.37 7.11 14.93
CA LEU A 113 -18.51 8.29 14.88
C LEU A 113 -19.06 9.49 15.66
N GLU A 114 -20.39 9.66 15.68
CA GLU A 114 -21.06 10.74 16.41
C GLU A 114 -20.91 10.65 17.94
N GLU A 115 -20.59 9.48 18.46
CA GLU A 115 -20.31 9.25 19.89
C GLU A 115 -18.83 9.43 20.25
N ALA A 116 -17.95 9.52 19.24
CA ALA A 116 -16.51 9.62 19.43
C ALA A 116 -16.02 11.07 19.39
N ASP A 117 -15.09 11.40 20.28
CA ASP A 117 -14.29 12.62 20.15
C ASP A 117 -13.05 12.33 19.30
N ILE A 118 -13.12 12.75 18.03
CA ILE A 118 -12.03 12.53 17.06
C ILE A 118 -10.73 13.25 17.44
N ASN A 119 -10.80 14.28 18.29
CA ASN A 119 -9.62 15.04 18.73
C ASN A 119 -8.89 14.38 19.90
N LYS A 120 -9.42 13.31 20.49
CA LYS A 120 -8.70 12.55 21.52
C LYS A 120 -7.59 11.72 20.88
N PRO A 121 -6.41 11.62 21.53
CA PRO A 121 -5.37 10.69 21.13
C PRO A 121 -5.93 9.27 21.03
N LEU A 122 -5.37 8.47 20.12
CA LEU A 122 -5.76 7.07 19.86
C LEU A 122 -7.16 6.87 19.26
N THR A 123 -8.00 7.91 19.10
CA THR A 123 -9.24 7.79 18.33
C THR A 123 -8.91 7.55 16.85
N LYS A 124 -9.43 6.47 16.29
CA LYS A 124 -9.22 6.08 14.89
C LYS A 124 -10.56 6.04 14.18
N VAL A 125 -10.80 6.91 13.21
CA VAL A 125 -11.98 6.77 12.34
C VAL A 125 -11.68 5.71 11.30
N LEU A 126 -12.53 4.70 11.23
CA LEU A 126 -12.28 3.48 10.48
C LEU A 126 -12.78 3.61 9.04
N ASP A 127 -11.95 3.20 8.09
CA ASP A 127 -12.30 2.93 6.70
C ASP A 127 -13.14 4.03 6.03
N THR A 128 -12.73 5.29 6.22
CA THR A 128 -13.47 6.46 5.72
C THR A 128 -13.73 6.40 4.22
N TYR A 129 -12.86 5.75 3.45
CA TYR A 129 -13.01 5.52 2.01
C TYR A 129 -14.21 4.65 1.62
N VAL A 130 -14.78 3.87 2.53
CA VAL A 130 -15.99 3.08 2.25
C VAL A 130 -17.21 3.99 2.13
N HIS A 131 -17.26 5.08 2.90
CA HIS A 131 -18.45 5.92 3.03
C HIS A 131 -18.27 7.34 2.51
N LEU A 132 -17.04 7.88 2.50
CA LEU A 132 -16.73 9.23 2.04
C LEU A 132 -16.08 9.18 0.66
N LYS A 133 -16.82 9.60 -0.38
CA LYS A 133 -16.29 9.67 -1.76
C LYS A 133 -15.09 10.61 -1.87
N SER A 134 -15.01 11.65 -1.05
CA SER A 134 -13.87 12.56 -1.02
C SER A 134 -12.56 11.86 -0.65
N ALA A 135 -12.59 10.82 0.18
CA ALA A 135 -11.41 10.05 0.56
C ALA A 135 -10.77 9.32 -0.64
N HIS A 136 -11.54 9.00 -1.69
CA HIS A 136 -11.01 8.33 -2.89
C HIS A 136 -9.95 9.17 -3.60
N ARG A 137 -10.10 10.50 -3.60
CA ARG A 137 -9.12 11.42 -4.20
C ARG A 137 -7.80 11.45 -3.42
N LEU A 138 -7.79 11.04 -2.15
CA LEU A 138 -6.60 10.92 -1.32
C LEU A 138 -5.95 9.55 -1.56
N ILE A 139 -6.66 8.48 -1.21
CA ILE A 139 -6.09 7.12 -1.17
C ILE A 139 -5.74 6.56 -2.55
N TYR A 140 -6.41 7.05 -3.61
CA TYR A 140 -6.12 6.69 -5.00
C TYR A 140 -5.46 7.81 -5.78
N SER A 141 -4.81 8.75 -5.10
CA SER A 141 -4.03 9.78 -5.76
C SER A 141 -2.96 9.16 -6.67
N ARG A 142 -2.79 9.75 -7.86
CA ARG A 142 -1.96 9.16 -8.91
C ARG A 142 -0.52 8.89 -8.46
N PRO A 143 0.16 9.79 -7.74
CA PRO A 143 1.52 9.54 -7.25
C PRO A 143 1.63 8.30 -6.36
N ILE A 144 0.67 8.09 -5.45
CA ILE A 144 0.64 6.93 -4.56
C ILE A 144 0.40 5.66 -5.37
N VAL A 145 -0.64 5.65 -6.21
CA VAL A 145 -1.02 4.46 -7.00
C VAL A 145 0.07 4.06 -7.98
N ASP A 146 0.67 5.00 -8.71
CA ASP A 146 1.75 4.69 -9.66
C ASP A 146 2.98 4.13 -8.94
N PHE A 147 3.35 4.67 -7.78
CA PHE A 147 4.47 4.14 -6.99
C PHE A 147 4.18 2.73 -6.47
N LEU A 148 3.02 2.51 -5.84
CA LEU A 148 2.65 1.20 -5.31
C LEU A 148 2.51 0.15 -6.41
N LYS A 149 2.00 0.50 -7.59
CA LYS A 149 1.95 -0.43 -8.73
C LYS A 149 3.33 -0.89 -9.21
N LEU A 150 4.35 -0.03 -9.10
CA LEU A 150 5.72 -0.44 -9.41
C LEU A 150 6.30 -1.38 -8.35
N VAL A 151 5.93 -1.20 -7.08
CA VAL A 151 6.38 -2.05 -5.97
C VAL A 151 5.69 -3.42 -6.00
N PHE A 152 4.37 -3.44 -6.15
CA PHE A 152 3.56 -4.67 -6.13
C PHE A 152 3.58 -5.43 -7.45
N GLU A 153 3.80 -4.75 -8.59
CA GLU A 153 3.66 -5.31 -9.94
C GLU A 153 2.26 -5.88 -10.25
N GLU A 154 1.26 -5.49 -9.47
CA GLU A 154 -0.11 -5.96 -9.55
C GLU A 154 -1.13 -4.80 -9.35
N ASN A 155 -2.41 -5.13 -9.47
CA ASN A 155 -3.46 -4.22 -9.04
C ASN A 155 -3.50 -4.14 -7.51
N ILE A 156 -3.56 -2.91 -7.01
CA ILE A 156 -3.58 -2.65 -5.56
C ILE A 156 -5.00 -2.67 -5.01
N LEU A 157 -5.16 -3.18 -3.79
CA LEU A 157 -6.41 -3.17 -3.04
C LEU A 157 -6.25 -2.30 -1.80
N ALA A 158 -7.19 -1.37 -1.58
CA ALA A 158 -7.31 -0.72 -0.29
C ALA A 158 -7.88 -1.74 0.71
N PHE A 159 -7.06 -2.16 1.67
CA PHE A 159 -7.39 -3.20 2.63
C PHE A 159 -7.89 -2.65 3.98
N GLN A 160 -7.26 -1.60 4.48
CA GLN A 160 -7.60 -0.96 5.76
C GLN A 160 -7.26 0.53 5.69
N GLY A 161 -8.14 1.38 6.21
CA GLY A 161 -7.96 2.82 6.31
C GLY A 161 -8.19 3.30 7.74
N LEU A 162 -7.31 4.17 8.23
CA LEU A 162 -7.40 4.76 9.56
C LEU A 162 -7.17 6.26 9.46
N HIS A 163 -8.08 7.05 10.01
CA HIS A 163 -7.90 8.49 10.17
C HIS A 163 -7.65 8.86 11.62
N PHE A 164 -6.70 9.79 11.83
CA PHE A 164 -6.32 10.31 13.14
C PHE A 164 -6.24 11.84 13.08
N GLU A 165 -7.00 12.57 13.92
CA GLU A 165 -6.81 14.04 14.08
C GLU A 165 -5.64 14.37 15.01
N ARG A 166 -5.39 13.49 15.97
CA ARG A 166 -4.20 13.48 16.81
C ARG A 166 -3.56 12.12 16.55
N GLY A 167 -2.35 12.13 15.96
CA GLY A 167 -1.68 10.95 15.40
C GLY A 167 -1.68 9.74 16.32
N SER A 168 -1.27 8.57 15.82
CA SER A 168 -1.53 7.29 16.50
C SER A 168 -1.01 7.21 17.94
N THR A 169 0.04 7.96 18.33
CA THR A 169 0.73 7.85 19.63
C THR A 169 1.19 6.44 19.99
N GLN A 170 1.20 5.51 19.03
CA GLN A 170 1.61 4.14 19.24
C GLN A 170 3.13 4.06 19.33
N ALA A 171 3.63 3.15 20.16
CA ALA A 171 5.05 2.83 20.19
C ALA A 171 5.53 2.30 18.83
N VAL A 172 6.84 2.36 18.59
CA VAL A 172 7.48 1.77 17.41
C VAL A 172 7.05 0.31 17.27
N HIS A 173 6.56 -0.06 16.09
CA HIS A 173 6.10 -1.41 15.79
C HIS A 173 6.20 -1.73 14.30
N GLN A 174 5.93 -2.99 13.95
CA GLN A 174 5.76 -3.45 12.58
C GLN A 174 4.29 -3.81 12.35
N ASP A 175 3.71 -3.30 11.27
CA ASP A 175 2.28 -3.50 10.99
C ASP A 175 1.92 -4.98 10.85
N THR A 176 2.81 -5.79 10.27
CA THR A 176 2.62 -7.24 10.07
C THR A 176 2.50 -8.04 11.36
N ALA A 177 2.84 -7.47 12.51
CA ALA A 177 2.58 -8.07 13.82
C ALA A 177 1.10 -7.97 14.25
N TYR A 178 0.33 -7.07 13.65
CA TYR A 178 -1.07 -6.78 13.99
C TYR A 178 -2.03 -6.94 12.81
N VAL A 179 -1.54 -6.74 11.60
CA VAL A 179 -2.26 -6.93 10.34
C VAL A 179 -1.88 -8.30 9.79
N VAL A 180 -2.76 -9.28 10.01
CA VAL A 180 -2.52 -10.67 9.63
C VAL A 180 -2.91 -10.89 8.18
N LEU A 181 -1.94 -11.28 7.36
CA LEU A 181 -2.09 -11.58 5.93
C LEU A 181 -1.40 -12.90 5.60
N GLU A 182 -1.89 -13.62 4.59
CA GLU A 182 -1.22 -14.83 4.09
C GLU A 182 0.17 -14.53 3.52
N GLN A 183 0.32 -13.36 2.88
CA GLN A 183 1.60 -12.86 2.35
C GLN A 183 1.99 -11.58 3.12
N PRO A 184 2.62 -11.69 4.30
CA PRO A 184 2.86 -10.54 5.18
C PRO A 184 3.79 -9.49 4.56
N MET A 185 4.66 -9.89 3.63
CA MET A 185 5.57 -8.97 2.92
C MET A 185 4.90 -8.28 1.73
N ALA A 186 3.67 -8.64 1.35
CA ALA A 186 2.88 -7.99 0.31
C ALA A 186 1.95 -6.93 0.92
N LEU A 187 2.48 -6.07 1.79
CA LEU A 187 1.76 -4.99 2.47
C LEU A 187 2.58 -3.70 2.41
N CYS A 188 1.91 -2.60 2.05
CA CYS A 188 2.47 -1.25 2.16
C CYS A 188 1.42 -0.32 2.77
N ALA A 189 1.84 0.53 3.69
CA ALA A 189 1.03 1.61 4.22
C ALA A 189 1.36 2.93 3.53
N SER A 190 0.34 3.71 3.18
CA SER A 190 0.49 5.11 2.77
C SER A 190 -0.05 6.03 3.87
N TRP A 191 0.84 6.81 4.48
CA TRP A 191 0.47 7.89 5.40
C TRP A 191 0.35 9.19 4.60
N ILE A 192 -0.87 9.75 4.58
CA ILE A 192 -1.26 10.96 3.83
C ILE A 192 -1.47 12.10 4.81
#